data_AF-R1GFK1-F1
#
_entry.id   AF-R1GFK1-F1
#
_cell.length_a   1.000
_cell.length_b   1.000
_cell.length_c   1.000
_cell.angle_alpha   90.00
_cell.angle_beta   90.00
_cell.angle_gamma   90.00
#
_symmetry.space_group_name_H-M   'P 1'
#
loop_
_entity.id
_entity.type
_entity.pdbx_description
1 polymer ?
#
loop_
_entity_poly.entity_id
_entity_poly.type
_entity_poly.pdbx_seq_one_letter_code
_entity_poly.pdbx_strand_id
1 'polypeptide(L)'
;MEVPNATSELATEADLLWTIARTMQDNDSVDPDVLKVLDELVRLTLGDTITVKDQARGQQYLEGFRKMMRRFAKDAKTFRDHIAELTCFKSGLVTLKATDQLWDDEETYKTMKRYLRTLDSDLETLLPDALSSIAEEEVAFLRAVLSAASDLPVRSMARDGKIPFSYSKDDTSTQGLNGFLGQLSGYLDNVETIRDFHAALNCVDTILREKHWLVSQWAIESIIDSLARLASSSGPELPSEQSDAIYSRLCSTTHLIISLHRTRLGGRFHVLMPLLQNLLRCLFTPDQSRHNAATTSPQPPPWLSAAPAPLTPTHASAFARLVTTLCNPTVSAVKGLGGHQRKRPAATTTTAELVDETKKAREYAGQYVPALIASFCTLTLHGGRIGPETRAALMPALYACADVVGIEALRAMNAGLAAGERAVWRGVYADWKKFGRWEGR
;
A
#
# COMPACT_ATOMS: atom_id res chain seq x y z
N MET A 1 23.10 -18.88 13.20
CA MET A 1 22.88 -20.34 13.18
C MET A 1 23.76 -20.92 12.09
N GLU A 2 24.44 -22.04 12.34
CA GLU A 2 25.28 -22.70 11.33
C GLU A 2 24.45 -23.65 10.46
N VAL A 3 24.96 -24.00 9.28
CA VAL A 3 24.30 -24.94 8.36
C VAL A 3 24.21 -26.32 9.03
N PRO A 4 23.04 -27.00 8.99
CA PRO A 4 22.92 -28.36 9.52
C PRO A 4 23.96 -29.28 8.91
N ASN A 5 24.55 -30.17 9.72
CA ASN A 5 25.47 -31.17 9.20
C ASN A 5 24.78 -32.00 8.11
N ALA A 6 25.44 -32.18 6.98
CA ALA A 6 24.97 -32.99 5.86
C ALA A 6 24.70 -34.46 6.23
N THR A 7 25.04 -34.97 7.41
CA THR A 7 24.63 -36.31 7.88
C THR A 7 23.57 -36.28 8.97
N SER A 8 23.09 -35.11 9.37
CA SER A 8 22.05 -34.96 10.40
C SER A 8 20.69 -35.41 9.89
N GLU A 9 19.84 -35.87 10.82
CA GLU A 9 18.44 -36.23 10.55
C GLU A 9 17.68 -35.07 9.91
N LEU A 10 17.99 -33.83 10.29
CA LEU A 10 17.39 -32.63 9.71
C LEU A 10 17.66 -32.47 8.21
N ALA A 11 18.79 -32.99 7.73
CA ALA A 11 19.20 -32.98 6.32
C ALA A 11 18.90 -34.30 5.59
N THR A 12 18.32 -35.31 6.25
CA THR A 12 17.86 -36.57 5.62
C THR A 12 16.34 -36.70 5.62
N GLU A 13 15.68 -36.21 6.65
CA GLU A 13 14.25 -36.38 6.92
C GLU A 13 13.50 -35.07 6.72
N ALA A 14 12.79 -34.98 5.59
CA ALA A 14 12.12 -33.76 5.18
C ALA A 14 10.89 -33.40 6.05
N ASP A 15 10.37 -34.34 6.82
CA ASP A 15 9.26 -34.15 7.76
C ASP A 15 9.72 -33.58 9.11
N LEU A 16 11.00 -33.72 9.46
CA LEU A 16 11.51 -33.30 10.77
C LEU A 16 11.33 -31.79 11.01
N LEU A 17 11.53 -30.95 9.99
CA LEU A 17 11.25 -29.50 10.08
C LEU A 17 9.77 -29.19 10.40
N TRP A 18 8.86 -30.00 9.88
CA TRP A 18 7.43 -29.86 10.14
C TRP A 18 7.05 -30.42 11.51
N THR A 19 7.73 -31.49 11.95
CA THR A 19 7.58 -32.03 13.31
C THR A 19 8.05 -31.03 14.34
N ILE A 20 9.21 -30.39 14.15
CA ILE A 20 9.69 -29.30 15.00
C ILE A 20 8.66 -28.18 15.05
N ALA A 21 8.13 -27.76 13.91
CA ALA A 21 7.10 -26.73 13.86
C ALA A 21 5.83 -27.12 14.64
N ARG A 22 5.32 -28.35 14.50
CA ARG A 22 4.18 -28.83 15.30
C ARG A 22 4.50 -28.86 16.79
N THR A 23 5.66 -29.37 17.17
CA THR A 23 6.07 -29.41 18.58
C THR A 23 6.22 -28.01 19.16
N MET A 24 6.67 -27.02 18.39
CA MET A 24 6.69 -25.63 18.81
C MET A 24 5.28 -25.09 19.07
N GLN A 25 4.34 -25.41 18.19
CA GLN A 25 2.94 -25.01 18.32
C GLN A 25 2.27 -25.69 19.53
N ASP A 26 2.46 -27.00 19.70
CA ASP A 26 1.89 -27.79 20.81
C ASP A 26 2.41 -27.33 22.18
N ASN A 27 3.62 -26.77 22.24
CA ASN A 27 4.23 -26.23 23.45
C ASN A 27 4.06 -24.70 23.61
N ASP A 28 3.18 -24.09 22.82
CA ASP A 28 2.90 -22.64 22.85
C ASP A 28 4.16 -21.76 22.69
N SER A 29 5.16 -22.29 21.97
CA SER A 29 6.47 -21.65 21.77
C SER A 29 6.51 -20.91 20.43
N VAL A 30 5.49 -20.08 20.20
CA VAL A 30 5.24 -19.36 18.93
C VAL A 30 5.68 -17.90 19.02
N ASP A 31 6.70 -17.63 19.85
CA ASP A 31 7.28 -16.29 19.99
C ASP A 31 7.93 -15.83 18.66
N PRO A 32 7.80 -14.54 18.28
CA PRO A 32 8.37 -13.99 17.05
C PRO A 32 9.86 -14.29 16.84
N ASP A 33 10.67 -14.32 17.89
CA ASP A 33 12.10 -14.61 17.78
C ASP A 33 12.38 -16.09 17.55
N VAL A 34 11.57 -16.98 18.13
CA VAL A 34 11.65 -18.43 17.88
C VAL A 34 11.19 -18.74 16.45
N LEU A 35 10.15 -18.05 15.95
CA LEU A 35 9.72 -18.17 14.56
C LEU A 35 10.78 -17.70 13.56
N LYS A 36 11.54 -16.65 13.86
CA LYS A 36 12.69 -16.23 13.02
C LYS A 36 13.79 -17.29 12.99
N VAL A 37 14.04 -17.94 14.12
CA VAL A 37 15.01 -19.03 14.23
C VAL A 37 14.56 -20.22 13.37
N LEU A 38 13.26 -20.56 13.39
CA LEU A 38 12.68 -21.59 12.53
C LEU A 38 12.75 -21.22 11.03
N ASP A 39 12.42 -19.98 10.67
CA ASP A 39 12.52 -19.45 9.30
C ASP A 39 13.96 -19.61 8.75
N GLU A 40 14.96 -19.21 9.54
CA GLU A 40 16.37 -19.35 9.18
C GLU A 40 16.82 -20.81 9.10
N LEU A 41 16.36 -21.67 10.02
CA LEU A 41 16.67 -23.11 9.99
C LEU A 41 16.17 -23.76 8.70
N VAL A 42 14.92 -23.50 8.31
CA VAL A 42 14.33 -24.03 7.08
C VAL A 42 15.10 -23.52 5.86
N ARG A 43 15.43 -22.23 5.83
CA ARG A 43 16.16 -21.60 4.72
C ARG A 43 17.56 -22.20 4.55
N LEU A 44 18.31 -22.39 5.63
CA LEU A 44 19.64 -22.99 5.59
C LEU A 44 19.60 -24.47 5.18
N THR A 45 18.65 -25.24 5.73
CA THR A 45 18.51 -26.67 5.43
C THR A 45 18.16 -26.90 3.96
N LEU A 46 17.19 -26.14 3.44
CA LEU A 46 16.81 -26.23 2.03
C LEU A 46 17.92 -25.69 1.12
N GLY A 47 18.57 -24.59 1.50
CA GLY A 47 19.70 -24.03 0.76
C GLY A 47 20.81 -25.07 0.53
N ASP A 48 21.21 -25.79 1.57
CA ASP A 48 22.21 -26.85 1.49
C ASP A 48 21.71 -28.03 0.64
N THR A 49 20.48 -28.50 0.88
CA THR A 49 19.87 -29.59 0.10
C THR A 49 19.83 -29.29 -1.40
N ILE A 50 19.57 -28.04 -1.77
CA ILE A 50 19.53 -27.61 -3.17
C ILE A 50 20.93 -27.69 -3.82
N THR A 51 22.01 -27.51 -3.08
CA THR A 51 23.37 -27.66 -3.62
C THR A 51 23.67 -29.11 -4.06
N VAL A 52 23.02 -30.09 -3.42
CA VAL A 52 23.14 -31.52 -3.71
C VAL A 52 21.92 -32.08 -4.46
N LYS A 53 21.14 -31.23 -5.12
CA LYS A 53 19.88 -31.62 -5.81
C LYS A 53 20.05 -32.66 -6.92
N ASP A 54 21.24 -32.81 -7.47
CA ASP A 54 21.52 -33.81 -8.51
C ASP A 54 21.80 -35.20 -7.92
N GLN A 55 21.97 -35.29 -6.60
CA GLN A 55 22.13 -36.55 -5.89
C GLN A 55 20.75 -37.11 -5.50
N ALA A 56 20.60 -38.44 -5.52
CA ALA A 56 19.35 -39.13 -5.17
C ALA A 56 18.81 -38.69 -3.80
N ARG A 57 19.71 -38.42 -2.85
CA ARG A 57 19.38 -37.96 -1.51
C ARG A 57 18.75 -36.56 -1.51
N GLY A 58 19.34 -35.60 -2.22
CA GLY A 58 18.80 -34.23 -2.33
C GLY A 58 17.42 -34.23 -2.99
N GLN A 59 17.24 -35.04 -4.04
CA GLN A 59 15.93 -35.20 -4.71
C GLN A 59 14.87 -35.77 -3.77
N GLN A 60 15.22 -36.83 -3.03
CA GLN A 60 14.30 -37.46 -2.08
C GLN A 60 13.87 -36.48 -0.98
N TYR A 61 14.81 -35.69 -0.45
CA TYR A 61 14.49 -34.67 0.56
C TYR A 61 13.56 -33.59 0.00
N LEU A 62 13.89 -33.02 -1.17
CA LEU A 62 13.09 -31.97 -1.79
C LEU A 62 11.67 -32.44 -2.11
N GLU A 63 11.51 -33.67 -2.62
CA GLU A 63 10.19 -34.24 -2.89
C GLU A 63 9.40 -34.51 -1.59
N GLY A 64 10.07 -35.00 -0.56
CA GLY A 64 9.49 -35.15 0.78
C GLY A 64 8.99 -33.81 1.33
N PHE A 65 9.80 -32.76 1.23
CA PHE A 65 9.44 -31.44 1.72
C PHE A 65 8.26 -30.84 0.94
N ARG A 66 8.28 -30.95 -0.39
CA ARG A 66 7.16 -30.57 -1.27
C ARG A 66 5.88 -31.33 -0.93
N LYS A 67 5.97 -32.63 -0.61
CA LYS A 67 4.81 -33.42 -0.16
C LYS A 67 4.22 -32.87 1.14
N MET A 68 5.07 -32.46 2.08
CA MET A 68 4.62 -31.84 3.33
C MET A 68 3.95 -30.48 3.10
N MET A 69 4.50 -29.63 2.24
CA MET A 69 3.86 -28.36 1.85
C MET A 69 2.47 -28.59 1.22
N ARG A 70 2.34 -29.56 0.32
CA ARG A 70 1.05 -29.92 -0.31
C ARG A 70 0.03 -30.39 0.72
N ARG A 71 0.49 -31.23 1.65
CA ARG A 71 -0.35 -31.76 2.74
C ARG A 71 -0.83 -30.61 3.63
N PHE A 72 0.06 -29.73 4.04
CA PHE A 72 -0.28 -28.56 4.85
C PHE A 72 -1.34 -27.69 4.17
N ALA A 73 -1.12 -27.28 2.92
CA ALA A 73 -2.07 -26.46 2.17
C ALA A 73 -3.42 -27.16 1.87
N LYS A 74 -3.48 -28.49 1.96
CA LYS A 74 -4.71 -29.27 1.76
C LYS A 74 -5.48 -29.48 3.06
N ASP A 75 -4.76 -29.76 4.14
CA ASP A 75 -5.34 -30.24 5.39
C ASP A 75 -5.62 -29.08 6.37
N ALA A 76 -4.91 -27.95 6.25
CA ALA A 76 -5.13 -26.77 7.07
C ALA A 76 -6.51 -26.15 6.79
N LYS A 77 -7.40 -26.25 7.78
CA LYS A 77 -8.70 -25.56 7.80
C LYS A 77 -8.57 -24.12 8.31
N THR A 78 -7.61 -23.90 9.20
CA THR A 78 -7.19 -22.60 9.74
C THR A 78 -5.66 -22.61 9.82
N PHE A 79 -5.03 -21.45 9.82
CA PHE A 79 -3.61 -21.25 10.08
C PHE A 79 -3.33 -20.73 11.48
N ARG A 80 -4.37 -20.30 12.22
CA ARG A 80 -4.25 -19.81 13.60
C ARG A 80 -3.51 -20.81 14.48
N ASP A 81 -3.86 -22.09 14.33
CA ASP A 81 -3.33 -23.17 15.14
C ASP A 81 -2.09 -23.80 14.51
N HIS A 82 -1.50 -23.16 13.50
CA HIS A 82 -0.42 -23.73 12.68
C HIS A 82 0.62 -22.68 12.26
N ILE A 83 0.90 -21.69 13.11
CA ILE A 83 1.77 -20.54 12.77
C ILE A 83 3.22 -20.98 12.50
N ALA A 84 3.72 -21.94 13.26
CA ALA A 84 5.06 -22.49 13.04
C ALA A 84 5.12 -23.28 11.71
N GLU A 85 4.10 -24.08 11.39
CA GLU A 85 4.03 -24.81 10.11
C GLU A 85 3.85 -23.86 8.92
N LEU A 86 3.10 -22.76 9.11
CA LEU A 86 2.98 -21.67 8.15
C LEU A 86 4.34 -21.02 7.86
N THR A 87 5.17 -20.85 8.90
CA THR A 87 6.55 -20.33 8.77
C THR A 87 7.43 -21.28 7.96
N CYS A 88 7.33 -22.59 8.19
CA CYS A 88 7.99 -23.61 7.37
C CYS A 88 7.51 -23.57 5.91
N PHE A 89 6.20 -23.48 5.69
CA PHE A 89 5.61 -23.39 4.36
C PHE A 89 6.14 -22.15 3.60
N LYS A 90 6.11 -20.98 4.24
CA LYS A 90 6.64 -19.73 3.67
C LYS A 90 8.11 -19.86 3.31
N SER A 91 8.94 -20.24 4.28
CA SER A 91 10.40 -20.31 4.09
C SER A 91 10.78 -21.28 2.99
N GLY A 92 10.07 -22.42 2.94
CA GLY A 92 10.21 -23.39 1.86
C GLY A 92 9.82 -22.83 0.50
N LEU A 93 8.70 -22.12 0.42
CA LEU A 93 8.24 -21.51 -0.81
C LEU A 93 9.23 -20.48 -1.36
N VAL A 94 9.76 -19.60 -0.51
CA VAL A 94 10.79 -18.61 -0.88
C VAL A 94 12.02 -19.30 -1.46
N THR A 95 12.54 -20.28 -0.72
CA THR A 95 13.83 -20.92 -1.02
C THR A 95 13.76 -21.77 -2.29
N LEU A 96 12.69 -22.56 -2.44
CA LEU A 96 12.48 -23.40 -3.63
C LEU A 96 12.18 -22.57 -4.89
N LYS A 97 11.44 -21.46 -4.75
CA LYS A 97 11.19 -20.55 -5.87
C LYS A 97 12.47 -19.84 -6.32
N ALA A 98 13.29 -19.35 -5.40
CA ALA A 98 14.54 -18.65 -5.71
C ALA A 98 15.51 -19.52 -6.52
N THR A 99 15.37 -20.83 -6.45
CA THR A 99 16.27 -21.83 -7.05
C THR A 99 15.63 -22.62 -8.18
N ASP A 100 14.42 -22.23 -8.61
CA ASP A 100 13.64 -22.90 -9.66
C ASP A 100 13.44 -24.40 -9.37
N GLN A 101 13.22 -24.72 -8.10
CA GLN A 101 12.95 -26.06 -7.57
C GLN A 101 11.52 -26.18 -7.02
N LEU A 102 10.60 -25.33 -7.46
CA LEU A 102 9.18 -25.47 -7.11
C LEU A 102 8.53 -26.55 -8.00
N TRP A 103 7.26 -26.88 -7.73
CA TRP A 103 6.49 -27.79 -8.60
C TRP A 103 6.33 -27.23 -10.01
N ASP A 104 5.79 -28.05 -10.91
CA ASP A 104 5.23 -27.53 -12.16
C ASP A 104 4.17 -26.44 -11.90
N ASP A 105 3.88 -25.65 -12.93
CA ASP A 105 2.98 -24.51 -12.80
C ASP A 105 1.55 -24.93 -12.42
N GLU A 106 1.07 -26.11 -12.83
CA GLU A 106 -0.29 -26.54 -12.53
C GLU A 106 -0.43 -26.95 -11.05
N GLU A 107 0.53 -27.68 -10.52
CA GLU A 107 0.54 -28.14 -9.14
C GLU A 107 0.86 -27.01 -8.16
N THR A 108 1.74 -26.10 -8.55
CA THR A 108 1.96 -24.83 -7.83
C THR A 108 0.65 -24.06 -7.71
N TYR A 109 -0.16 -24.01 -8.78
CA TYR A 109 -1.41 -23.24 -8.80
C TYR A 109 -2.43 -23.83 -7.85
N LYS A 110 -2.62 -25.16 -7.90
CA LYS A 110 -3.60 -25.87 -7.05
C LYS A 110 -3.26 -25.73 -5.57
N THR A 111 -1.98 -25.89 -5.23
CA THR A 111 -1.49 -25.76 -3.85
C THR A 111 -1.67 -24.33 -3.36
N MET A 112 -1.29 -23.36 -4.19
CA MET A 112 -1.40 -21.94 -3.86
C MET A 112 -2.84 -21.46 -3.70
N LYS A 113 -3.74 -21.92 -4.57
CA LYS A 113 -5.15 -21.57 -4.51
C LYS A 113 -5.81 -22.05 -3.22
N ARG A 114 -5.44 -23.24 -2.72
CA ARG A 114 -5.95 -23.76 -1.45
C ARG A 114 -5.40 -22.99 -0.27
N TYR A 115 -4.08 -22.78 -0.25
CA TYR A 115 -3.41 -21.96 0.75
C TYR A 115 -4.07 -20.58 0.88
N LEU A 116 -4.28 -19.88 -0.24
CA LEU A 116 -4.90 -18.56 -0.26
C LEU A 116 -6.35 -18.56 0.24
N ARG A 117 -7.13 -19.63 0.00
CA ARG A 117 -8.51 -19.73 0.51
C ARG A 117 -8.56 -19.93 2.02
N THR A 118 -7.68 -20.77 2.57
CA THR A 118 -7.57 -20.94 4.01
C THR A 118 -7.14 -19.63 4.67
N LEU A 119 -6.17 -18.94 4.06
CA LEU A 119 -5.69 -17.63 4.52
C LEU A 119 -6.80 -16.60 4.55
N ASP A 120 -7.63 -16.60 3.51
CA ASP A 120 -8.75 -15.68 3.36
C ASP A 120 -9.82 -15.94 4.44
N SER A 121 -10.17 -17.21 4.65
CA SER A 121 -11.10 -17.61 5.71
C SER A 121 -10.59 -17.23 7.10
N ASP A 122 -9.29 -17.35 7.37
CA ASP A 122 -8.70 -16.92 8.63
C ASP A 122 -8.70 -15.40 8.79
N LEU A 123 -8.38 -14.66 7.72
CA LEU A 123 -8.43 -13.21 7.74
C LEU A 123 -9.86 -12.72 7.98
N GLU A 124 -10.87 -13.32 7.34
CA GLU A 124 -12.28 -12.96 7.54
C GLU A 124 -12.78 -13.25 8.96
N THR A 125 -12.32 -14.36 9.57
CA THR A 125 -12.80 -14.80 10.89
C THR A 125 -12.04 -14.16 12.05
N LEU A 126 -10.73 -13.92 11.90
CA LEU A 126 -9.87 -13.45 12.98
C LEU A 126 -9.76 -11.93 13.01
N LEU A 127 -10.05 -11.21 11.92
CA LEU A 127 -10.01 -9.75 11.96
C LEU A 127 -11.01 -9.13 12.94
N PRO A 128 -12.30 -9.51 12.93
CA PRO A 128 -13.26 -8.87 13.82
C PRO A 128 -12.87 -9.00 15.29
N ASP A 129 -12.36 -10.18 15.69
CA ASP A 129 -11.93 -10.46 17.05
C ASP A 129 -10.57 -9.80 17.37
N ALA A 130 -9.59 -9.91 16.47
CA ALA A 130 -8.28 -9.32 16.66
C ALA A 130 -8.37 -7.80 16.78
N LEU A 131 -9.20 -7.15 15.97
CA LEU A 131 -9.42 -5.70 16.00
C LEU A 131 -10.19 -5.23 17.25
N SER A 132 -10.82 -6.14 18.00
CA SER A 132 -11.54 -5.86 19.26
C SER A 132 -10.70 -6.08 20.52
N SER A 133 -9.63 -6.89 20.44
CA SER A 133 -8.72 -7.19 21.54
C SER A 133 -7.35 -7.56 20.99
N ILE A 134 -6.56 -6.58 20.54
CA ILE A 134 -5.25 -6.83 19.93
C ILE A 134 -4.27 -7.39 20.97
N ALA A 135 -4.24 -8.72 21.08
CA ALA A 135 -3.20 -9.49 21.72
C ALA A 135 -1.98 -9.53 20.78
N GLU A 136 -0.76 -9.54 21.34
CA GLU A 136 0.48 -9.52 20.57
C GLU A 136 0.61 -10.72 19.60
N GLU A 137 -0.01 -11.85 19.96
CA GLU A 137 -0.12 -13.08 19.18
C GLU A 137 -0.91 -12.89 17.87
N GLU A 138 -1.97 -12.08 17.88
CA GLU A 138 -2.81 -11.84 16.70
C GLU A 138 -2.12 -10.92 15.68
N VAL A 139 -1.28 -10.00 16.17
CA VAL A 139 -0.41 -9.17 15.33
C VAL A 139 0.74 -9.99 14.75
N ALA A 140 1.31 -10.91 15.53
CA ALA A 140 2.32 -11.85 15.05
C ALA A 140 1.73 -12.77 13.97
N PHE A 141 0.51 -13.26 14.17
CA PHE A 141 -0.26 -14.02 13.18
C PHE A 141 -0.48 -13.21 11.90
N LEU A 142 -1.04 -11.99 11.98
CA LEU A 142 -1.27 -11.13 10.81
C LEU A 142 0.03 -10.81 10.07
N ARG A 143 1.15 -10.57 10.77
CA ARG A 143 2.46 -10.38 10.13
C ARG A 143 2.99 -11.65 9.47
N ALA A 144 2.86 -12.81 10.12
CA ALA A 144 3.26 -14.10 9.56
C ALA A 144 2.44 -14.43 8.31
N VAL A 145 1.13 -14.21 8.36
CA VAL A 145 0.18 -14.37 7.24
C VAL A 145 0.50 -13.42 6.09
N LEU A 146 0.70 -12.13 6.36
CA LEU A 146 1.04 -11.14 5.33
C LEU A 146 2.43 -11.36 4.74
N SER A 147 3.40 -11.80 5.55
CA SER A 147 4.73 -12.19 5.09
C SER A 147 4.68 -13.45 4.24
N ALA A 148 3.96 -14.48 4.67
CA ALA A 148 3.78 -15.71 3.91
C ALA A 148 3.02 -15.48 2.59
N ALA A 149 2.07 -14.55 2.59
CA ALA A 149 1.47 -14.05 1.35
C ALA A 149 2.50 -13.30 0.49
N SER A 150 3.32 -12.40 1.05
CA SER A 150 4.29 -11.54 0.33
C SER A 150 5.20 -12.33 -0.63
N ASP A 151 5.60 -13.53 -0.23
CA ASP A 151 6.59 -14.35 -0.94
C ASP A 151 6.04 -15.22 -2.09
N LEU A 152 4.71 -15.27 -2.26
CA LEU A 152 4.06 -16.19 -3.19
C LEU A 152 4.53 -16.04 -4.66
N PRO A 153 4.69 -17.14 -5.43
CA PRO A 153 5.21 -17.15 -6.79
C PRO A 153 4.19 -16.76 -7.86
N VAL A 154 3.30 -15.81 -7.60
CA VAL A 154 2.21 -15.48 -8.54
C VAL A 154 2.74 -14.87 -9.86
N ARG A 155 3.98 -14.34 -9.85
CA ARG A 155 4.62 -13.73 -11.03
C ARG A 155 5.07 -14.73 -12.11
N SER A 156 5.39 -16.00 -11.81
CA SER A 156 5.75 -16.98 -12.86
C SER A 156 4.52 -17.58 -13.52
N MET A 157 3.40 -17.70 -12.80
CA MET A 157 2.14 -18.27 -13.31
C MET A 157 1.45 -17.38 -14.36
N ALA A 158 1.84 -16.11 -14.44
CA ALA A 158 1.40 -15.18 -15.47
C ALA A 158 2.27 -15.25 -16.75
N ARG A 159 3.42 -15.93 -16.71
CA ARG A 159 4.46 -15.90 -17.75
C ARG A 159 4.16 -16.83 -18.94
N ASP A 160 3.35 -17.88 -18.74
CA ASP A 160 3.12 -18.95 -19.72
C ASP A 160 1.90 -18.79 -20.64
N GLY A 161 1.29 -17.59 -20.69
CA GLY A 161 0.39 -17.21 -21.79
C GLY A 161 -0.90 -18.04 -21.95
N LYS A 162 -1.18 -18.98 -21.05
CA LYS A 162 -2.40 -19.82 -21.03
C LYS A 162 -3.35 -19.51 -19.87
N ILE A 163 -3.35 -18.28 -19.38
CA ILE A 163 -4.55 -17.76 -18.71
C ILE A 163 -5.29 -16.93 -19.76
N PRO A 164 -6.38 -17.44 -20.36
CA PRO A 164 -7.32 -16.54 -20.97
C PRO A 164 -7.82 -15.67 -19.82
N PHE A 165 -7.49 -14.38 -19.85
CA PHE A 165 -8.29 -13.36 -19.17
C PHE A 165 -9.69 -13.33 -19.84
N SER A 166 -10.43 -14.43 -19.76
CA SER A 166 -11.86 -14.43 -19.60
C SER A 166 -12.07 -14.35 -18.10
N TYR A 167 -12.68 -13.26 -17.63
CA TYR A 167 -13.25 -13.21 -16.29
C TYR A 167 -14.16 -14.42 -16.11
N SER A 168 -13.65 -15.48 -15.48
CA SER A 168 -14.48 -16.49 -14.84
C SER A 168 -14.97 -15.88 -13.54
N LYS A 169 -16.25 -16.10 -13.25
CA LYS A 169 -17.03 -15.35 -12.27
C LYS A 169 -16.62 -15.59 -10.80
N ASP A 170 -15.63 -16.45 -10.52
CA ASP A 170 -15.35 -16.98 -9.17
C ASP A 170 -13.85 -17.07 -8.80
N ASP A 171 -13.09 -15.95 -8.85
CA ASP A 171 -11.73 -15.87 -8.28
C ASP A 171 -11.75 -15.44 -6.81
N THR A 172 -12.10 -16.40 -5.96
CA THR A 172 -12.24 -16.31 -4.50
C THR A 172 -11.04 -15.64 -3.79
N SER A 173 -9.79 -15.90 -4.18
CA SER A 173 -8.61 -15.32 -3.49
C SER A 173 -8.39 -13.82 -3.75
N THR A 174 -8.78 -13.33 -4.93
CA THR A 174 -8.72 -11.89 -5.23
C THR A 174 -9.90 -11.18 -4.58
N GLN A 175 -11.08 -11.83 -4.54
CA GLN A 175 -12.23 -11.32 -3.78
C GLN A 175 -11.90 -11.19 -2.30
N GLY A 176 -11.22 -12.20 -1.75
CA GLY A 176 -10.74 -12.25 -0.38
C GLY A 176 -9.83 -11.12 0.06
N LEU A 177 -8.66 -10.98 -0.58
CA LEU A 177 -7.71 -9.92 -0.23
C LEU A 177 -8.26 -8.51 -0.47
N ASN A 178 -9.13 -8.33 -1.47
CA ASN A 178 -9.83 -7.06 -1.65
C ASN A 178 -10.88 -6.85 -0.55
N GLY A 179 -11.65 -7.88 -0.19
CA GLY A 179 -12.56 -7.87 0.96
C GLY A 179 -11.85 -7.49 2.24
N PHE A 180 -10.66 -8.06 2.49
CA PHE A 180 -9.79 -7.73 3.61
C PHE A 180 -9.34 -6.26 3.59
N LEU A 181 -8.90 -5.73 2.45
CA LEU A 181 -8.60 -4.29 2.33
C LEU A 181 -9.83 -3.41 2.60
N GLY A 182 -11.02 -3.86 2.18
CA GLY A 182 -12.29 -3.21 2.49
C GLY A 182 -12.62 -3.21 3.98
N GLN A 183 -12.38 -4.34 4.67
CA GLN A 183 -12.55 -4.45 6.12
C GLN A 183 -11.55 -3.56 6.87
N LEU A 184 -10.27 -3.54 6.47
CA LEU A 184 -9.27 -2.64 7.02
C LEU A 184 -9.65 -1.17 6.82
N SER A 185 -10.19 -0.81 5.66
CA SER A 185 -10.74 0.52 5.39
C SER A 185 -11.90 0.85 6.34
N GLY A 186 -12.88 -0.04 6.49
CA GLY A 186 -13.98 0.14 7.45
C GLY A 186 -13.53 0.21 8.92
N TYR A 187 -12.48 -0.51 9.28
CA TYR A 187 -11.88 -0.44 10.62
C TYR A 187 -11.17 0.89 10.88
N LEU A 188 -10.39 1.38 9.90
CA LEU A 188 -9.71 2.67 9.98
C LEU A 188 -10.68 3.84 10.20
N ASP A 189 -11.94 3.72 9.78
CA ASP A 189 -12.95 4.74 10.00
C ASP A 189 -13.36 4.88 11.48
N ASN A 190 -13.19 3.82 12.29
CA ASN A 190 -13.64 3.74 13.69
C ASN A 190 -12.50 3.41 14.67
N VAL A 191 -11.25 3.61 14.26
CA VAL A 191 -10.09 3.19 15.07
C VAL A 191 -9.92 4.09 16.30
N GLU A 192 -9.96 3.49 17.49
CA GLU A 192 -9.89 4.23 18.76
C GLU A 192 -8.46 4.34 19.30
N THR A 193 -7.59 3.36 18.99
CA THR A 193 -6.21 3.34 19.49
C THR A 193 -5.18 3.62 18.41
N ILE A 194 -4.14 4.36 18.79
CA ILE A 194 -3.05 4.75 17.88
C ILE A 194 -2.20 3.55 17.43
N ARG A 195 -2.06 2.54 18.29
CA ARG A 195 -1.35 1.30 17.98
C ARG A 195 -2.05 0.58 16.82
N ASP A 196 -3.36 0.49 16.89
CA ASP A 196 -4.15 -0.28 15.94
C ASP A 196 -4.28 0.48 14.61
N PHE A 197 -4.32 1.81 14.66
CA PHE A 197 -4.18 2.68 13.48
C PHE A 197 -2.87 2.40 12.73
N HIS A 198 -1.73 2.36 13.45
CA HIS A 198 -0.44 2.06 12.83
C HIS A 198 -0.36 0.61 12.33
N ALA A 199 -0.94 -0.35 13.04
CA ALA A 199 -0.99 -1.75 12.61
C ALA A 199 -1.81 -1.90 11.32
N ALA A 200 -3.01 -1.33 11.27
CA ALA A 200 -3.88 -1.36 10.10
C ALA A 200 -3.21 -0.72 8.87
N LEU A 201 -2.60 0.46 9.02
CA LEU A 201 -1.86 1.10 7.92
C LEU A 201 -0.57 0.33 7.54
N ASN A 202 0.08 -0.39 8.47
CA ASN A 202 1.18 -1.30 8.12
C ASN A 202 0.70 -2.45 7.23
N CYS A 203 -0.46 -3.03 7.55
CA CYS A 203 -1.07 -4.07 6.73
C CYS A 203 -1.41 -3.55 5.33
N VAL A 204 -2.07 -2.39 5.25
CA VAL A 204 -2.39 -1.71 3.99
C VAL A 204 -1.11 -1.45 3.18
N ASP A 205 -0.11 -0.81 3.76
CA ASP A 205 1.15 -0.48 3.06
C ASP A 205 1.87 -1.73 2.56
N THR A 206 1.88 -2.81 3.35
CA THR A 206 2.49 -4.09 2.99
C THR A 206 1.77 -4.71 1.79
N ILE A 207 0.43 -4.74 1.80
CA ILE A 207 -0.36 -5.26 0.68
C ILE A 207 -0.16 -4.39 -0.57
N LEU A 208 -0.18 -3.07 -0.43
CA LEU A 208 0.00 -2.15 -1.55
C LEU A 208 1.39 -2.29 -2.20
N ARG A 209 2.43 -2.65 -1.43
CA ARG A 209 3.80 -2.91 -1.94
C ARG A 209 3.94 -4.31 -2.53
N GLU A 210 3.68 -5.31 -1.71
CA GLU A 210 4.03 -6.72 -1.97
C GLU A 210 2.98 -7.47 -2.77
N LYS A 211 1.75 -6.93 -2.86
CA LYS A 211 0.59 -7.58 -3.49
C LYS A 211 -0.11 -6.69 -4.50
N HIS A 212 0.59 -5.72 -5.06
CA HIS A 212 0.03 -4.71 -5.96
C HIS A 212 -0.79 -5.28 -7.14
N TRP A 213 -0.51 -6.50 -7.60
CA TRP A 213 -1.27 -7.15 -8.68
C TRP A 213 -2.65 -7.66 -8.25
N LEU A 214 -2.86 -7.99 -6.97
CA LEU A 214 -4.14 -8.47 -6.42
C LEU A 214 -5.06 -7.33 -5.97
N VAL A 215 -4.51 -6.12 -5.80
CA VAL A 215 -5.30 -4.97 -5.37
C VAL A 215 -6.17 -4.46 -6.52
N SER A 216 -7.48 -4.48 -6.27
CA SER A 216 -8.50 -3.97 -7.18
C SER A 216 -8.61 -2.45 -7.08
N GLN A 217 -9.23 -1.84 -8.10
CA GLN A 217 -9.53 -0.42 -8.07
C GLN A 217 -10.47 -0.05 -6.91
N TRP A 218 -11.46 -0.89 -6.62
CA TRP A 218 -12.38 -0.67 -5.50
C TRP A 218 -11.64 -0.59 -4.17
N ALA A 219 -10.72 -1.52 -3.91
CA ALA A 219 -9.94 -1.51 -2.67
C ALA A 219 -9.07 -0.24 -2.54
N ILE A 220 -8.46 0.25 -3.63
CA ILE A 220 -7.74 1.54 -3.62
C ILE A 220 -8.68 2.69 -3.29
N GLU A 221 -9.86 2.73 -3.89
CA GLU A 221 -10.84 3.79 -3.65
C GLU A 221 -11.35 3.76 -2.20
N SER A 222 -11.65 2.59 -1.65
CA SER A 222 -12.03 2.41 -0.24
C SER A 222 -10.95 2.91 0.71
N ILE A 223 -9.68 2.55 0.48
CA ILE A 223 -8.56 3.05 1.30
C ILE A 223 -8.45 4.57 1.20
N ILE A 224 -8.53 5.15 -0.01
CA ILE A 224 -8.47 6.61 -0.19
C ILE A 224 -9.61 7.29 0.56
N ASP A 225 -10.82 6.74 0.50
CA ASP A 225 -11.99 7.28 1.18
C ASP A 225 -11.81 7.26 2.71
N SER A 226 -11.32 6.15 3.28
CA SER A 226 -11.00 6.07 4.71
C SER A 226 -9.88 7.03 5.12
N LEU A 227 -8.82 7.16 4.32
CA LEU A 227 -7.78 8.17 4.56
C LEU A 227 -8.35 9.59 4.50
N ALA A 228 -9.29 9.86 3.59
CA ALA A 228 -9.93 11.16 3.45
C ALA A 228 -10.80 11.48 4.68
N ARG A 229 -11.54 10.49 5.19
CA ARG A 229 -12.33 10.59 6.42
C ARG A 229 -11.44 10.78 7.66
N LEU A 230 -10.35 10.02 7.79
CA LEU A 230 -9.34 10.21 8.83
C LEU A 230 -8.77 11.64 8.85
N ALA A 231 -8.57 12.25 7.69
CA ALA A 231 -8.09 13.64 7.57
C ALA A 231 -9.20 14.71 7.71
N SER A 232 -10.46 14.32 7.92
CA SER A 232 -11.63 15.20 7.98
C SER A 232 -12.14 15.40 9.42
N SER A 233 -13.05 16.35 9.62
CA SER A 233 -13.75 16.55 10.90
C SER A 233 -14.57 15.34 11.37
N SER A 234 -14.87 14.39 10.47
CA SER A 234 -15.59 13.15 10.76
C SER A 234 -14.65 11.97 11.08
N GLY A 235 -13.35 12.24 11.24
CA GLY A 235 -12.37 11.22 11.60
C GLY A 235 -12.53 10.74 13.06
N PRO A 236 -11.90 9.61 13.41
CA PRO A 236 -11.93 9.05 14.76
C PRO A 236 -11.16 9.91 15.79
N GLU A 237 -11.49 9.71 17.06
CA GLU A 237 -10.87 10.40 18.21
C GLU A 237 -9.52 9.78 18.60
N LEU A 238 -8.52 9.93 17.73
CA LEU A 238 -7.15 9.48 18.02
C LEU A 238 -6.38 10.47 18.92
N PRO A 239 -5.37 10.01 19.69
CA PRO A 239 -4.58 10.86 20.59
C PRO A 239 -3.89 12.04 19.87
N SER A 240 -4.17 13.27 20.32
CA SER A 240 -3.66 14.48 19.66
C SER A 240 -2.16 14.73 19.85
N GLU A 241 -1.57 14.10 20.88
CA GLU A 241 -0.12 14.08 21.13
C GLU A 241 0.67 13.43 19.98
N GLN A 242 0.02 12.55 19.20
CA GLN A 242 0.64 11.84 18.08
C GLN A 242 0.22 12.39 16.71
N SER A 243 -0.31 13.61 16.66
CA SER A 243 -0.75 14.29 15.43
C SER A 243 0.31 14.30 14.32
N ASP A 244 1.58 14.53 14.68
CA ASP A 244 2.73 14.47 13.75
C ASP A 244 2.89 13.08 13.10
N ALA A 245 2.80 12.02 13.90
CA ALA A 245 2.93 10.64 13.45
C ALA A 245 1.74 10.22 12.58
N ILE A 246 0.52 10.61 12.96
CA ILE A 246 -0.71 10.36 12.20
C ILE A 246 -0.61 11.02 10.82
N TYR A 247 -0.31 12.33 10.77
CA TYR A 247 -0.24 13.06 9.50
C TYR A 247 0.85 12.50 8.57
N SER A 248 2.03 12.23 9.13
CA SER A 248 3.14 11.63 8.39
C SER A 248 2.77 10.26 7.81
N ARG A 249 1.97 9.49 8.56
CA ARG A 249 1.50 8.18 8.12
C ARG A 249 0.49 8.28 6.99
N LEU A 250 -0.51 9.16 7.10
CA LEU A 250 -1.47 9.43 6.03
C LEU A 250 -0.76 9.85 4.73
N CYS A 251 0.23 10.75 4.84
CA CYS A 251 1.03 11.15 3.69
C CYS A 251 1.80 9.96 3.08
N SER A 252 2.43 9.14 3.92
CA SER A 252 3.24 8.00 3.45
C SER A 252 2.40 6.97 2.67
N THR A 253 1.23 6.58 3.20
CA THR A 253 0.32 5.65 2.52
C THR A 253 -0.26 6.29 1.25
N THR A 254 -0.63 7.57 1.28
CA THR A 254 -1.10 8.29 0.07
C THR A 254 -0.02 8.34 -1.02
N HIS A 255 1.23 8.58 -0.65
CA HIS A 255 2.36 8.57 -1.58
C HIS A 255 2.52 7.22 -2.25
N LEU A 256 2.38 6.13 -1.49
CA LEU A 256 2.46 4.76 -1.98
C LEU A 256 1.38 4.48 -3.03
N ILE A 257 0.15 4.90 -2.76
CA ILE A 257 -0.98 4.77 -3.69
C ILE A 257 -0.71 5.55 -4.99
N ILE A 258 -0.31 6.82 -4.90
CA ILE A 258 -0.01 7.65 -6.08
C ILE A 258 1.15 7.07 -6.89
N SER A 259 2.17 6.51 -6.23
CA SER A 259 3.39 6.03 -6.87
C SER A 259 3.24 4.66 -7.53
N LEU A 260 2.51 3.73 -6.89
CA LEU A 260 2.41 2.34 -7.36
C LEU A 260 1.07 2.02 -8.05
N HIS A 261 -0.01 2.70 -7.65
CA HIS A 261 -1.39 2.36 -8.02
C HIS A 261 -2.05 3.42 -8.90
N ARG A 262 -1.27 4.35 -9.48
CA ARG A 262 -1.79 5.41 -10.38
C ARG A 262 -2.65 4.87 -11.51
N THR A 263 -2.22 3.78 -12.15
CA THR A 263 -2.95 3.17 -13.27
C THR A 263 -4.30 2.58 -12.82
N ARG A 264 -4.39 2.12 -11.56
CA ARG A 264 -5.64 1.61 -10.96
C ARG A 264 -6.64 2.71 -10.66
N LEU A 265 -6.17 3.93 -10.38
CA LEU A 265 -7.05 5.09 -10.26
C LEU A 265 -7.76 5.41 -11.58
N GLY A 266 -7.20 4.98 -12.73
CA GLY A 266 -7.95 4.84 -13.99
C GLY A 266 -8.70 6.10 -14.45
N GLY A 267 -8.23 7.28 -14.07
CA GLY A 267 -8.94 8.52 -14.33
C GLY A 267 -10.00 8.90 -13.28
N ARG A 268 -9.78 8.55 -12.01
CA ARG A 268 -10.70 8.88 -10.91
C ARG A 268 -10.01 9.70 -9.83
N PHE A 269 -9.23 10.69 -10.26
CA PHE A 269 -8.57 11.62 -9.33
C PHE A 269 -9.56 12.46 -8.53
N HIS A 270 -10.83 12.51 -8.92
CA HIS A 270 -11.90 13.07 -8.09
C HIS A 270 -12.03 12.37 -6.73
N VAL A 271 -11.69 11.08 -6.60
CA VAL A 271 -11.69 10.36 -5.31
C VAL A 271 -10.47 10.77 -4.46
N LEU A 272 -9.34 11.06 -5.11
CA LEU A 272 -8.11 11.50 -4.44
C LEU A 272 -8.16 12.97 -3.99
N MET A 273 -8.92 13.83 -4.69
CA MET A 273 -8.94 15.27 -4.40
C MET A 273 -9.42 15.61 -2.98
N PRO A 274 -10.53 15.04 -2.45
CA PRO A 274 -10.96 15.27 -1.07
C PRO A 274 -9.86 14.97 -0.05
N LEU A 275 -9.13 13.86 -0.23
CA LEU A 275 -8.00 13.50 0.62
C LEU A 275 -6.89 14.58 0.57
N LEU A 276 -6.48 15.01 -0.62
CA LEU A 276 -5.44 16.03 -0.75
C LEU A 276 -5.88 17.39 -0.20
N GLN A 277 -7.15 17.76 -0.36
CA GLN A 277 -7.71 18.99 0.20
C GLN A 277 -7.77 18.94 1.73
N ASN A 278 -8.14 17.79 2.31
CA ASN A 278 -8.15 17.57 3.75
C ASN A 278 -6.74 17.59 4.34
N LEU A 279 -5.78 16.91 3.70
CA LEU A 279 -4.37 16.94 4.12
C LEU A 279 -3.76 18.34 4.00
N LEU A 280 -4.12 19.12 2.97
CA LEU A 280 -3.72 20.52 2.85
C LEU A 280 -4.32 21.36 3.99
N ARG A 281 -5.60 21.13 4.32
CA ARG A 281 -6.30 21.84 5.39
C ARG A 281 -5.63 21.64 6.75
N CYS A 282 -5.15 20.43 7.05
CA CYS A 282 -4.47 20.13 8.30
C CYS A 282 -3.22 20.99 8.55
N LEU A 283 -2.59 21.54 7.50
CA LEU A 283 -1.42 22.42 7.64
C LEU A 283 -1.76 23.84 8.13
N PHE A 284 -3.05 24.18 8.24
CA PHE A 284 -3.53 25.48 8.71
C PHE A 284 -4.05 25.37 10.14
N THR A 285 -3.67 26.33 10.99
CA THR A 285 -4.18 26.44 12.36
C THR A 285 -5.44 27.29 12.37
N PRO A 286 -6.61 26.78 12.84
CA PRO A 286 -7.85 27.54 12.89
C PRO A 286 -7.70 28.83 13.70
N ASP A 287 -8.19 29.96 13.19
CA ASP A 287 -8.19 31.23 13.92
C ASP A 287 -9.48 31.36 14.75
N GLN A 288 -9.40 31.03 16.05
CA GLN A 288 -10.55 31.08 16.97
C GLN A 288 -11.15 32.50 17.07
N SER A 289 -10.40 33.56 16.76
CA SER A 289 -10.85 34.95 16.87
C SER A 289 -11.88 35.37 15.81
N ARG A 290 -12.07 34.61 14.72
CA ARG A 290 -12.92 35.00 13.58
C ARG A 290 -14.32 34.37 13.56
N HIS A 291 -14.77 33.79 14.67
CA HIS A 291 -16.06 33.08 14.81
C HIS A 291 -17.33 33.94 14.61
N ASN A 292 -17.21 35.26 14.41
CA ASN A 292 -18.38 36.15 14.23
C ASN A 292 -18.89 36.25 12.78
N ALA A 293 -18.29 35.56 11.81
CA ALA A 293 -18.82 35.49 10.45
C ALA A 293 -19.48 34.12 10.20
N ALA A 294 -20.74 34.13 9.75
CA ALA A 294 -21.63 32.99 9.50
C ALA A 294 -21.15 31.99 8.42
N THR A 295 -19.85 31.85 8.19
CA THR A 295 -19.24 30.85 7.32
C THR A 295 -18.61 29.78 8.19
N THR A 296 -19.24 28.62 8.25
CA THR A 296 -18.72 27.38 8.85
C THR A 296 -17.33 27.07 8.29
N SER A 297 -16.27 27.53 8.96
CA SER A 297 -14.92 27.06 8.63
C SER A 297 -14.85 25.58 8.98
N PRO A 298 -14.56 24.67 8.04
CA PRO A 298 -14.56 23.24 8.36
C PRO A 298 -13.59 22.93 9.51
N GLN A 299 -14.03 22.20 10.52
CA GLN A 299 -13.21 21.90 11.69
C GLN A 299 -12.03 21.00 11.30
N PRO A 300 -10.87 21.11 11.99
CA PRO A 300 -9.79 20.14 11.83
C PRO A 300 -10.26 18.75 12.31
N PRO A 301 -9.58 17.67 11.90
CA PRO A 301 -9.87 16.34 12.43
C PRO A 301 -9.67 16.29 13.96
N PRO A 302 -10.40 15.44 14.70
CA PRO A 302 -10.34 15.40 16.18
C PRO A 302 -8.93 15.24 16.73
N TRP A 303 -8.12 14.36 16.12
CA TRP A 303 -6.72 14.12 16.50
C TRP A 303 -5.78 15.31 16.25
N LEU A 304 -6.20 16.33 15.49
CA LEU A 304 -5.44 17.57 15.30
C LEU A 304 -6.04 18.75 16.08
N SER A 305 -7.33 18.70 16.40
CA SER A 305 -8.05 19.80 17.03
C SER A 305 -7.47 20.23 18.38
N ALA A 306 -7.02 19.25 19.18
CA ALA A 306 -6.42 19.44 20.49
C ALA A 306 -4.90 19.16 20.48
N ALA A 307 -4.24 19.27 19.33
CA ALA A 307 -2.81 19.01 19.22
C ALA A 307 -1.98 20.06 20.00
N PRO A 308 -0.89 19.65 20.67
CA PRO A 308 -0.07 20.55 21.48
C PRO A 308 0.69 21.59 20.65
N ALA A 309 0.97 21.28 19.39
CA ALA A 309 1.68 22.15 18.46
C ALA A 309 1.08 22.03 17.05
N PRO A 310 1.16 23.09 16.23
CA PRO A 310 0.78 23.02 14.83
C PRO A 310 1.77 22.16 14.02
N LEU A 311 1.29 21.59 12.91
CA LEU A 311 2.13 20.79 12.02
C LEU A 311 3.32 21.61 11.48
N THR A 312 4.50 20.99 11.55
CA THR A 312 5.79 21.59 11.18
C THR A 312 6.04 21.66 9.67
N PRO A 313 7.08 22.38 9.21
CA PRO A 313 7.49 22.42 7.80
C PRO A 313 7.82 21.04 7.19
N THR A 314 8.19 20.06 8.02
CA THR A 314 8.42 18.67 7.60
C THR A 314 7.15 18.04 7.04
N HIS A 315 6.00 18.28 7.69
CA HIS A 315 4.69 17.79 7.23
C HIS A 315 4.26 18.45 5.93
N ALA A 316 4.47 19.77 5.80
CA ALA A 316 4.22 20.48 4.55
C ALA A 316 5.09 19.96 3.40
N SER A 317 6.36 19.62 3.68
CA SER A 317 7.26 19.00 2.71
C SER A 317 6.77 17.60 2.30
N ALA A 318 6.28 16.80 3.25
CA ALA A 318 5.69 15.49 2.96
C ALA A 318 4.47 15.61 2.06
N PHE A 319 3.56 16.55 2.35
CA PHE A 319 2.42 16.86 1.49
C PHE A 319 2.84 17.34 0.10
N ALA A 320 3.82 18.25 0.04
CA ALA A 320 4.32 18.77 -1.22
C ALA A 320 4.85 17.64 -2.12
N ARG A 321 5.54 16.65 -1.56
CA ARG A 321 5.98 15.46 -2.29
C ARG A 321 4.82 14.66 -2.89
N LEU A 322 3.66 14.57 -2.23
CA LEU A 322 2.47 13.90 -2.79
C LEU A 322 2.03 14.59 -4.06
N VAL A 323 1.86 15.90 -3.97
CA VAL A 323 1.36 16.74 -5.07
C VAL A 323 2.37 16.78 -6.21
N THR A 324 3.67 16.93 -5.92
CA THR A 324 4.69 16.90 -6.96
C THR A 324 4.76 15.53 -7.65
N THR A 325 4.57 14.42 -6.92
CA THR A 325 4.52 13.07 -7.51
C THR A 325 3.27 12.88 -8.37
N LEU A 326 2.13 13.45 -7.96
CA LEU A 326 0.91 13.44 -8.74
C LEU A 326 1.09 14.18 -10.07
N CYS A 327 1.71 15.36 -10.02
CA CYS A 327 1.98 16.27 -11.15
C CYS A 327 3.17 15.84 -12.03
N ASN A 328 4.11 15.05 -11.50
CA ASN A 328 5.30 14.58 -12.22
C ASN A 328 5.45 13.06 -12.05
N PRO A 329 4.56 12.26 -12.67
CA PRO A 329 4.60 10.81 -12.53
C PRO A 329 5.83 10.21 -13.23
N THR A 330 6.41 9.19 -12.62
CA THR A 330 7.51 8.42 -13.23
C THR A 330 6.99 7.49 -14.33
N VAL A 331 7.86 7.11 -15.27
CA VAL A 331 7.52 6.16 -16.35
C VAL A 331 6.99 4.83 -15.78
N SER A 332 7.54 4.35 -14.66
CA SER A 332 7.08 3.13 -13.98
C SER A 332 5.67 3.28 -13.38
N ALA A 333 5.34 4.45 -12.85
CA ALA A 333 4.03 4.72 -12.28
C ALA A 333 2.93 4.76 -13.36
N VAL A 334 3.25 5.20 -14.58
CA VAL A 334 2.27 5.29 -15.68
C VAL A 334 2.14 3.99 -16.49
N LYS A 335 3.25 3.26 -16.70
CA LYS A 335 3.19 1.94 -17.36
C LYS A 335 2.56 0.85 -16.47
N GLY A 336 2.49 1.10 -15.16
CA GLY A 336 2.12 0.11 -14.16
C GLY A 336 3.17 -0.99 -14.01
N LEU A 337 3.14 -1.69 -12.88
CA LEU A 337 4.03 -2.83 -12.59
C LEU A 337 3.73 -4.09 -13.44
N GLY A 338 2.71 -4.05 -14.30
CA GLY A 338 2.25 -5.14 -15.16
C GLY A 338 2.27 -4.80 -16.65
N GLY A 339 3.25 -4.01 -17.10
CA GLY A 339 3.39 -3.52 -18.48
C GLY A 339 3.52 -4.60 -19.55
N HIS A 340 2.43 -5.30 -19.84
CA HIS A 340 2.14 -5.94 -21.12
C HIS A 340 0.84 -5.34 -21.63
N GLN A 341 0.96 -4.21 -22.32
CA GLN A 341 0.01 -3.87 -23.37
C GLN A 341 -0.15 -5.15 -24.21
N ARG A 342 -1.36 -5.74 -24.17
CA ARG A 342 -1.74 -6.85 -25.04
C ARG A 342 -1.22 -6.54 -26.44
N LYS A 343 -0.31 -7.37 -26.97
CA LYS A 343 0.02 -7.42 -28.39
C LYS A 343 -1.30 -7.59 -29.14
N ARG A 344 -1.88 -6.49 -29.64
CA ARG A 344 -2.88 -6.58 -30.70
C ARG A 344 -2.17 -7.21 -31.89
N PRO A 345 -2.77 -8.22 -32.55
CA PRO A 345 -2.16 -8.83 -33.71
C PRO A 345 -1.91 -7.76 -34.76
N ALA A 346 -0.70 -7.77 -35.32
CA ALA A 346 -0.24 -6.83 -36.31
C ALA A 346 -1.17 -6.87 -37.53
N ALA A 347 -2.07 -5.90 -37.62
CA ALA A 347 -2.81 -5.60 -38.81
C ALA A 347 -2.61 -4.11 -39.14
N THR A 348 -1.81 -3.91 -40.19
CA THR A 348 -1.90 -2.82 -41.18
C THR A 348 -1.86 -1.37 -40.68
N THR A 349 -0.71 -0.76 -40.95
CA THR A 349 -0.51 0.61 -41.45
C THR A 349 -0.87 1.82 -40.57
N THR A 350 0.18 2.65 -40.42
CA THR A 350 0.21 4.10 -40.13
C THR A 350 0.03 4.55 -38.67
N THR A 351 1.08 5.23 -38.18
CA THR A 351 1.20 6.02 -36.95
C THR A 351 0.99 5.27 -35.64
N ALA A 352 1.97 4.44 -35.24
CA ALA A 352 2.20 4.16 -33.82
C ALA A 352 2.69 5.47 -33.17
N GLU A 353 1.74 6.31 -32.79
CA GLU A 353 1.96 7.58 -32.13
C GLU A 353 2.70 7.31 -30.81
N LEU A 354 3.96 7.77 -30.75
CA LEU A 354 4.82 7.77 -29.56
C LEU A 354 4.22 8.70 -28.50
N VAL A 355 3.04 8.37 -27.96
CA VAL A 355 2.43 9.15 -26.90
C VAL A 355 3.28 8.95 -25.65
N ASP A 356 3.93 10.02 -25.22
CA ASP A 356 4.58 10.07 -23.93
C ASP A 356 3.50 9.89 -22.84
N GLU A 357 3.36 8.66 -22.36
CA GLU A 357 2.44 8.28 -21.30
C GLU A 357 2.59 9.19 -20.07
N THR A 358 3.80 9.67 -19.79
CA THR A 358 4.02 10.62 -18.70
C THR A 358 3.38 11.96 -19.00
N LYS A 359 3.55 12.50 -20.21
CA LYS A 359 2.87 13.72 -20.65
C LYS A 359 1.34 13.61 -20.54
N LYS A 360 0.77 12.51 -21.03
CA LYS A 360 -0.68 12.24 -20.91
C LYS A 360 -1.13 12.20 -19.44
N ALA A 361 -0.35 11.54 -18.58
CA ALA A 361 -0.64 11.46 -17.16
C ALA A 361 -0.51 12.82 -16.44
N ARG A 362 0.38 13.70 -16.90
CA ARG A 362 0.54 15.08 -16.40
C ARG A 362 -0.65 15.95 -16.79
N GLU A 363 -1.02 15.95 -18.08
CA GLU A 363 -2.20 16.66 -18.59
C GLU A 363 -3.46 16.23 -17.85
N TYR A 364 -3.59 14.94 -17.59
CA TYR A 364 -4.71 14.40 -16.83
C TYR A 364 -4.75 14.90 -15.38
N ALA A 365 -3.62 14.92 -14.67
CA ALA A 365 -3.54 15.53 -13.33
C ALA A 365 -3.91 17.03 -13.37
N GLY A 366 -3.51 17.73 -14.43
CA GLY A 366 -3.83 19.14 -14.69
C GLY A 366 -5.32 19.47 -14.72
N GLN A 367 -6.19 18.48 -14.93
CA GLN A 367 -7.65 18.68 -14.89
C GLN A 367 -8.20 18.83 -13.47
N TYR A 368 -7.50 18.29 -12.46
CA TYR A 368 -8.00 18.20 -11.07
C TYR A 368 -7.30 19.15 -10.11
N VAL A 369 -5.99 19.36 -10.29
CA VAL A 369 -5.19 20.20 -9.37
C VAL A 369 -5.57 21.69 -9.29
N PRO A 370 -6.30 22.32 -10.25
CA PRO A 370 -6.84 23.67 -10.04
C PRO A 370 -7.71 23.78 -8.77
N ALA A 371 -8.46 22.73 -8.42
CA ALA A 371 -9.25 22.70 -7.20
C ALA A 371 -8.38 22.79 -5.94
N LEU A 372 -7.18 22.21 -5.98
CA LEU A 372 -6.22 22.26 -4.88
C LEU A 372 -5.60 23.65 -4.71
N ILE A 373 -5.27 24.33 -5.83
CA ILE A 373 -4.80 25.72 -5.81
C ILE A 373 -5.88 26.65 -5.25
N ALA A 374 -7.13 26.48 -5.71
CA ALA A 374 -8.26 27.25 -5.19
C ALA A 374 -8.43 27.02 -3.67
N SER A 375 -8.35 25.76 -3.23
CA SER A 375 -8.44 25.40 -1.81
C SER A 375 -7.35 26.08 -0.98
N PHE A 376 -6.10 26.13 -1.46
CA PHE A 376 -5.03 26.87 -0.80
C PHE A 376 -5.35 28.37 -0.67
N CYS A 377 -5.88 28.99 -1.73
CA CYS A 377 -6.24 30.41 -1.71
C CYS A 377 -7.35 30.69 -0.70
N THR A 378 -8.39 29.85 -0.68
CA THR A 378 -9.49 29.93 0.29
C THR A 378 -8.98 29.73 1.71
N LEU A 379 -8.13 28.73 1.96
CA LEU A 379 -7.56 28.45 3.29
C LEU A 379 -6.66 29.59 3.79
N THR A 380 -5.87 30.21 2.91
CA THR A 380 -5.01 31.35 3.26
C THR A 380 -5.80 32.57 3.75
N LEU A 381 -7.06 32.72 3.32
CA LEU A 381 -7.90 33.86 3.69
C LEU A 381 -8.86 33.54 4.84
N HIS A 382 -9.46 32.34 4.80
CA HIS A 382 -10.56 31.95 5.67
C HIS A 382 -10.22 30.75 6.57
N GLY A 383 -9.21 29.95 6.21
CA GLY A 383 -8.90 28.66 6.84
C GLY A 383 -8.00 28.74 8.08
N GLY A 384 -7.41 29.90 8.37
CA GLY A 384 -6.60 30.12 9.55
C GLY A 384 -5.18 30.61 9.25
N ARG A 385 -4.28 30.44 10.22
CA ARG A 385 -2.88 30.87 10.10
C ARG A 385 -2.01 29.71 9.62
N ILE A 386 -1.05 30.01 8.75
CA ILE A 386 0.02 29.09 8.35
C ILE A 386 1.35 29.74 8.71
N GLY A 387 2.26 28.97 9.34
CA GLY A 387 3.61 29.42 9.64
C GLY A 387 4.36 29.78 8.36
N PRO A 388 5.23 30.81 8.35
CA PRO A 388 5.94 31.24 7.15
C PRO A 388 6.84 30.12 6.57
N GLU A 389 7.50 29.35 7.43
CA GLU A 389 8.32 28.20 7.01
C GLU A 389 7.47 27.05 6.46
N THR A 390 6.35 26.73 7.11
CA THR A 390 5.40 25.72 6.63
C THR A 390 4.81 26.11 5.27
N ARG A 391 4.50 27.39 5.08
CA ARG A 391 4.06 27.93 3.80
C ARG A 391 5.15 27.83 2.74
N ALA A 392 6.39 28.18 3.07
CA ALA A 392 7.52 28.07 2.15
C ALA A 392 7.74 26.62 1.69
N ALA A 393 7.69 25.66 2.63
CA ALA A 393 7.79 24.23 2.35
C ALA A 393 6.66 23.68 1.46
N LEU A 394 5.49 24.33 1.47
CA LEU A 394 4.34 23.97 0.64
C LEU A 394 4.43 24.51 -0.80
N MET A 395 5.19 25.58 -1.04
CA MET A 395 5.26 26.23 -2.36
C MET A 395 5.62 25.30 -3.53
N PRO A 396 6.55 24.33 -3.39
CA PRO A 396 6.84 23.37 -4.47
C PRO A 396 5.60 22.60 -4.95
N ALA A 397 4.63 22.34 -4.07
CA ALA A 397 3.37 21.70 -4.43
C ALA A 397 2.55 22.57 -5.39
N LEU A 398 2.40 23.85 -5.05
CA LEU A 398 1.61 24.81 -5.85
C LEU A 398 2.27 25.10 -7.20
N TYR A 399 3.60 25.15 -7.24
CA TYR A 399 4.36 25.31 -8.48
C TYR A 399 4.20 24.09 -9.39
N ALA A 400 4.30 22.88 -8.83
CA ALA A 400 4.05 21.66 -9.60
C ALA A 400 2.62 21.59 -10.15
N CYS A 401 1.62 22.07 -9.39
CA CYS A 401 0.25 22.23 -9.90
C CYS A 401 0.21 23.23 -11.06
N ALA A 402 0.81 24.41 -10.90
CA ALA A 402 0.80 25.44 -11.94
C ALA A 402 1.52 24.99 -13.24
N ASP A 403 2.56 24.16 -13.14
CA ASP A 403 3.27 23.62 -14.30
C ASP A 403 2.44 22.65 -15.14
N VAL A 404 1.54 21.88 -14.50
CA VAL A 404 0.69 20.91 -15.22
C VAL A 404 -0.64 21.50 -15.68
N VAL A 405 -1.08 22.61 -15.08
CA VAL A 405 -2.30 23.30 -15.49
C VAL A 405 -1.98 24.24 -16.64
N GLY A 406 -2.62 24.03 -17.78
CA GLY A 406 -2.49 24.94 -18.92
C GLY A 406 -2.89 26.38 -18.57
N ILE A 407 -2.26 27.36 -19.21
CA ILE A 407 -2.47 28.79 -18.94
C ILE A 407 -3.96 29.17 -19.00
N GLU A 408 -4.71 28.62 -19.96
CA GLU A 408 -6.16 28.90 -20.07
C GLU A 408 -6.95 28.37 -18.88
N ALA A 409 -6.61 27.17 -18.39
CA ALA A 409 -7.25 26.60 -17.20
C ALA A 409 -6.89 27.40 -15.93
N LEU A 410 -5.66 27.92 -15.82
CA LEU A 410 -5.28 28.85 -14.74
C LEU A 410 -6.06 30.17 -14.82
N ARG A 411 -6.31 30.71 -16.01
CA ARG A 411 -7.14 31.90 -16.20
C ARG A 411 -8.59 31.64 -15.81
N ALA A 412 -9.15 30.51 -16.25
CA ALA A 412 -10.51 30.10 -15.89
C ALA A 412 -10.66 29.91 -14.37
N MET A 413 -9.72 29.22 -13.73
CA MET A 413 -9.66 29.10 -12.28
C MET A 413 -9.60 30.48 -11.61
N ASN A 414 -8.70 31.35 -12.04
CA ASN A 414 -8.58 32.71 -11.49
C ASN A 414 -9.86 33.53 -11.65
N ALA A 415 -10.63 33.35 -12.73
CA ALA A 415 -11.92 34.02 -12.92
C ALA A 415 -12.99 33.51 -11.94
N GLY A 416 -12.91 32.25 -11.51
CA GLY A 416 -13.81 31.66 -10.50
C GLY A 416 -13.48 32.01 -9.05
N LEU A 417 -12.31 32.60 -8.78
CA LEU A 417 -11.89 32.98 -7.43
C LEU A 417 -12.47 34.33 -6.98
N ALA A 418 -12.77 34.43 -5.68
CA ALA A 418 -13.18 35.70 -5.07
C ALA A 418 -12.05 36.76 -5.13
N ALA A 419 -12.37 38.04 -4.95
CA ALA A 419 -11.40 39.13 -5.06
C ALA A 419 -10.18 38.96 -4.13
N GLY A 420 -10.40 38.51 -2.89
CA GLY A 420 -9.32 38.20 -1.95
C GLY A 420 -8.48 37.00 -2.41
N GLU A 421 -9.11 35.93 -2.87
CA GLU A 421 -8.44 34.70 -3.32
C GLU A 421 -7.57 34.96 -4.55
N ARG A 422 -8.05 35.81 -5.47
CA ARG A 422 -7.26 36.30 -6.60
C ARG A 422 -6.04 37.10 -6.17
N ALA A 423 -6.08 37.81 -5.05
CA ALA A 423 -4.90 38.53 -4.54
C ALA A 423 -3.84 37.54 -4.04
N VAL A 424 -4.25 36.50 -3.30
CA VAL A 424 -3.35 35.43 -2.86
C VAL A 424 -2.74 34.70 -4.06
N TRP A 425 -3.59 34.28 -5.01
CA TRP A 425 -3.15 33.58 -6.21
C TRP A 425 -2.19 34.42 -7.06
N ARG A 426 -2.42 35.73 -7.22
CA ARG A 426 -1.49 36.61 -7.94
C ARG A 426 -0.09 36.60 -7.35
N GLY A 427 0.04 36.56 -6.03
CA GLY A 427 1.34 36.43 -5.36
C GLY A 427 2.01 35.10 -5.71
N VAL A 428 1.31 33.99 -5.49
CA VAL A 428 1.80 32.63 -5.80
C VAL A 428 2.21 32.50 -7.27
N TYR A 429 1.39 33.00 -8.18
CA TYR A 429 1.62 32.95 -9.62
C TYR A 429 2.81 33.82 -10.05
N ALA A 430 2.99 34.99 -9.43
CA ALA A 430 4.16 35.82 -9.68
C ALA A 430 5.46 35.14 -9.22
N ASP A 431 5.43 34.49 -8.06
CA ASP A 431 6.58 33.75 -7.54
C ASP A 431 6.86 32.50 -8.39
N TRP A 432 5.82 31.78 -8.81
CA TRP A 432 5.95 30.67 -9.77
C TRP A 432 6.61 31.13 -11.08
N LYS A 433 6.18 32.26 -11.64
CA LYS A 433 6.81 32.81 -12.86
C LYS A 433 8.29 33.15 -12.68
N LYS A 434 8.70 33.57 -11.47
CA LYS A 434 10.08 33.98 -11.17
C LYS A 434 10.98 32.80 -10.83
N PHE A 435 10.48 31.83 -10.06
CA PHE A 435 11.29 30.80 -9.40
C PHE A 435 10.86 29.38 -9.73
N GLY A 436 9.60 29.18 -10.14
CA GLY A 436 8.98 27.84 -10.27
C GLY A 436 8.86 27.34 -11.71
N ARG A 437 8.86 28.22 -12.72
CA ARG A 437 8.72 27.81 -14.13
C ARG A 437 9.99 27.09 -14.58
N TRP A 438 9.92 25.76 -14.70
CA TRP A 438 10.98 24.99 -15.34
C TRP A 438 11.00 25.29 -16.85
N GLU A 439 11.83 26.25 -17.27
CA GLU A 439 12.20 26.43 -18.66
C GLU A 439 13.25 25.38 -19.01
N GLY A 440 12.80 24.22 -19.49
CA GLY A 440 13.69 23.17 -19.96
C GLY A 440 14.67 23.72 -21.01
N ARG A 441 15.95 23.77 -20.67
CA ARG A 441 17.06 23.75 -21.62
C ARG A 441 17.50 22.32 -21.86
#